data_AF-A0A928HDY0-F1
#
_entry.id   AF-A0A928HDY0-F1
#
_cell.length_a   1.000
_cell.length_b   1.000
_cell.length_c   1.000
_cell.angle_alpha   90.00
_cell.angle_beta   90.00
_cell.angle_gamma   90.00
#
_symmetry.space_group_name_H-M   'P 1'
#
loop_
_entity.id
_entity.type
_entity.pdbx_description
1 polymer ?
#
loop_
_entity_poly.entity_id
_entity_poly.type
_entity_poly.pdbx_seq_one_letter_code
_entity_poly.pdbx_strand_id
1 'polypeptide(L)'
;MVRLLFLLFKVNLVCFFATYSFATAQYTNILTEDFENGGGNFIKLLQSSKFLRVGNEHAISGKSSLILDSTQRAGEWFLYANFGRGVVEKGSVYEVSFKYDLKVSQAQSADCYFAIASPEKKFYARTCFAVAEGQKDNVKFIFVLPADAKEPSFRIFSRNPCLLVIDDLQIKKCNINIDSWIFKDGAFIGMRRTPIHHNMLDLSNMAYFLPREKFMPFIDRYGQYKHSNWDCKITGNDAFKISIEKEQKYNQQTCDIENRDTLGGLANSSSSSQKSDGFTTCKVDGKWYLRTPEGNLFWSVGITCVGMFSSTPINNREEYFEEIDKRYLTDGRGYKPGTYYYNKPVKNYQIIKKNIVEKYGENAVENYPQIVGNRMRKWGINTCGAWSSGDVMRSSGVPFTAIASSGGIQKLKTKKKCLLYGEI
;
A
#
# COMPACT_ATOMS: atom_id res chain seq x y z
N MET A 1 4.94 -53.63 -0.83
CA MET A 1 5.82 -53.15 0.26
C MET A 1 6.52 -51.82 -0.11
N VAL A 2 5.78 -50.90 -0.76
CA VAL A 2 6.20 -49.52 -1.09
C VAL A 2 4.92 -48.67 -1.04
N ARG A 3 4.44 -48.41 0.17
CA ARG A 3 3.35 -47.43 0.45
C ARG A 3 3.25 -47.02 1.92
N LEU A 4 4.26 -47.34 2.75
CA LEU A 4 4.25 -47.11 4.19
C LEU A 4 5.45 -46.31 4.72
N LEU A 5 6.19 -45.61 3.84
CA LEU A 5 7.33 -44.77 4.25
C LEU A 5 7.10 -43.25 4.08
N PHE A 6 5.96 -42.81 3.54
CA PHE A 6 5.66 -41.38 3.35
C PHE A 6 4.90 -40.73 4.52
N LEU A 7 4.68 -41.46 5.63
CA LEU A 7 3.92 -40.95 6.78
C LEU A 7 4.75 -40.53 8.01
N LEU A 8 6.09 -40.61 7.95
CA LEU A 8 6.96 -40.43 9.13
C LEU A 8 7.82 -39.15 9.15
N PHE A 9 7.65 -38.23 8.20
CA PHE A 9 8.32 -36.91 8.21
C PHE A 9 7.34 -35.73 8.36
N LYS A 10 6.24 -35.91 9.09
CA LYS A 10 5.60 -34.82 9.84
C LYS A 10 6.17 -34.83 11.26
N VAL A 11 7.47 -34.61 11.38
CA VAL A 11 8.06 -34.26 12.66
C VAL A 11 7.52 -32.89 13.02
N ASN A 12 6.74 -32.87 14.09
CA ASN A 12 6.31 -31.71 14.85
C ASN A 12 7.41 -30.63 14.90
N LEU A 13 7.34 -29.66 13.99
CA LEU A 13 7.85 -28.32 14.28
C LEU A 13 6.76 -27.61 15.06
N VAL A 14 6.55 -28.07 16.29
CA VAL A 14 5.94 -27.25 17.33
C VAL A 14 6.95 -26.13 17.55
N CYS A 15 6.78 -25.04 16.81
CA CYS A 15 7.40 -23.78 17.18
C CYS A 15 7.00 -23.54 18.63
N PHE A 16 8.00 -23.45 19.51
CA PHE A 16 7.88 -22.90 20.85
C PHE A 16 7.50 -21.41 20.75
N PHE A 17 6.30 -21.12 20.26
CA PHE A 17 5.58 -19.95 20.71
C PHE A 17 5.00 -20.36 22.04
N ALA A 18 5.59 -19.88 23.12
CA ALA A 18 4.91 -19.84 24.40
C ALA A 18 3.47 -19.37 24.12
N THR A 19 2.49 -20.17 24.51
CA THR A 19 1.07 -19.82 24.48
C THR A 19 0.85 -18.69 25.46
N TYR A 20 1.25 -17.48 25.08
CA TYR A 20 0.67 -16.30 25.65
C TYR A 20 -0.80 -16.34 25.21
N SER A 21 -1.71 -16.36 26.17
CA SER A 21 -3.09 -15.96 25.91
C SER A 21 -3.02 -14.50 25.49
N PHE A 22 -2.97 -14.25 24.18
CA PHE A 22 -2.75 -12.91 23.66
C PHE A 22 -4.04 -12.12 23.76
N ALA A 23 -3.96 -10.92 24.33
CA ALA A 23 -5.08 -9.99 24.33
C ALA A 23 -5.46 -9.65 22.89
N THR A 24 -6.66 -10.03 22.47
CA THR A 24 -7.28 -9.53 21.24
C THR A 24 -7.85 -8.14 21.51
N ALA A 25 -7.88 -7.28 20.48
CA ALA A 25 -8.59 -6.02 20.56
C ALA A 25 -10.04 -6.26 21.04
N GLN A 26 -10.39 -5.70 22.20
CA GLN A 26 -11.76 -5.68 22.69
C GLN A 26 -12.45 -4.41 22.20
N TYR A 27 -13.74 -4.50 21.88
CA TYR A 27 -14.49 -3.38 21.31
C TYR A 27 -15.68 -3.01 22.16
N THR A 28 -15.92 -1.72 22.29
CA THR A 28 -17.14 -1.14 22.85
C THR A 28 -17.92 -0.48 21.71
N ASN A 29 -19.18 -0.86 21.51
CA ASN A 29 -20.02 -0.26 20.47
C ASN A 29 -20.37 1.18 20.85
N ILE A 30 -20.14 2.12 19.92
CA ILE A 30 -20.47 3.54 20.06
C ILE A 30 -21.69 3.89 19.23
N LEU A 31 -21.76 3.35 18.01
CA LEU A 31 -22.90 3.48 17.12
C LEU A 31 -23.07 2.18 16.34
N THR A 32 -24.32 1.75 16.20
CA THR A 32 -24.74 0.72 15.24
C THR A 32 -26.05 1.19 14.65
N GLU A 33 -26.07 1.31 13.33
CA GLU A 33 -27.21 1.84 12.58
C GLU A 33 -27.34 1.10 11.24
N ASP A 34 -28.45 0.39 11.09
CA ASP A 34 -28.88 -0.30 9.86
C ASP A 34 -29.92 0.52 9.08
N PHE A 35 -30.32 1.68 9.61
CA PHE A 35 -31.29 2.63 9.03
C PHE A 35 -32.72 2.11 8.86
N GLU A 36 -33.00 0.83 9.12
CA GLU A 36 -34.31 0.17 8.97
C GLU A 36 -35.44 0.82 9.77
N ASN A 37 -35.10 1.47 10.88
CA ASN A 37 -36.05 2.18 11.76
C ASN A 37 -35.89 3.70 11.68
N GLY A 38 -35.53 4.23 10.50
CA GLY A 38 -35.42 5.65 10.24
C GLY A 38 -34.14 6.30 10.76
N GLY A 39 -33.10 5.52 11.09
CA GLY A 39 -31.79 6.07 11.46
C GLY A 39 -31.69 6.65 12.86
N GLY A 40 -32.57 6.26 13.79
CA GLY A 40 -32.78 6.97 15.06
C GLY A 40 -31.54 7.12 15.94
N ASN A 41 -30.62 6.14 15.95
CA ASN A 41 -29.40 6.22 16.76
C ASN A 41 -28.39 7.18 16.13
N PHE A 42 -28.27 7.15 14.81
CA PHE A 42 -27.43 8.08 14.07
C PHE A 42 -27.96 9.52 14.16
N ILE A 43 -29.27 9.73 13.96
CA ILE A 43 -29.89 11.06 13.96
C ILE A 43 -29.70 11.77 15.30
N LYS A 44 -29.82 11.05 16.43
CA LYS A 44 -29.58 11.62 17.77
C LYS A 44 -28.17 12.16 17.96
N LEU A 45 -27.20 11.67 17.19
CA LEU A 45 -25.79 12.09 17.28
C LEU A 45 -25.44 13.21 16.29
N LEU A 46 -26.33 13.56 15.35
CA LEU A 46 -26.11 14.63 14.38
C LEU A 46 -26.04 15.99 15.09
N GLN A 47 -24.96 16.73 14.84
CA GLN A 47 -24.87 18.15 15.19
C GLN A 47 -25.27 19.04 14.02
N SER A 48 -24.92 18.61 12.81
CA SER A 48 -25.37 19.27 11.59
C SER A 48 -25.45 18.26 10.47
N SER A 49 -26.43 18.49 9.61
CA SER A 49 -26.68 17.69 8.43
C SER A 49 -27.14 18.57 7.28
N LYS A 50 -26.73 18.20 6.07
CA LYS A 50 -27.24 18.76 4.82
C LYS A 50 -27.33 17.65 3.80
N PHE A 51 -28.32 17.72 2.93
CA PHE A 51 -28.42 16.83 1.77
C PHE A 51 -28.51 15.35 2.15
N LEU A 52 -28.99 15.03 3.36
CA LEU A 52 -29.15 13.65 3.82
C LEU A 52 -30.60 13.33 4.13
N ARG A 53 -30.97 12.07 3.96
CA ARG A 53 -32.24 11.48 4.39
C ARG A 53 -32.07 9.98 4.57
N VAL A 54 -32.99 9.35 5.31
CA VAL A 54 -33.14 7.89 5.31
C VAL A 54 -34.30 7.56 4.39
N GLY A 55 -34.11 6.61 3.49
CA GLY A 55 -35.11 6.28 2.48
C GLY A 55 -34.98 4.85 1.98
N ASN A 56 -36.02 4.37 1.32
CA ASN A 56 -36.09 3.01 0.80
C ASN A 56 -35.50 2.90 -0.62
N GLU A 57 -35.36 4.04 -1.29
CA GLU A 57 -34.72 4.09 -2.58
C GLU A 57 -33.25 3.72 -2.46
N HIS A 58 -32.80 2.82 -3.33
CA HIS A 58 -31.41 2.37 -3.39
C HIS A 58 -30.89 1.65 -2.13
N ALA A 59 -31.78 1.10 -1.30
CA ALA A 59 -31.39 0.34 -0.11
C ALA A 59 -30.31 -0.69 -0.45
N ILE A 60 -29.24 -0.71 0.34
CA ILE A 60 -28.10 -1.62 0.15
C ILE A 60 -28.41 -2.96 0.84
N SER A 61 -28.82 -2.89 2.10
CA SER A 61 -29.32 -3.98 2.92
C SER A 61 -30.76 -3.69 3.31
N GLY A 62 -31.56 -4.72 3.58
CA GLY A 62 -32.89 -4.53 4.14
C GLY A 62 -33.83 -3.69 3.26
N LYS A 63 -34.52 -2.75 3.88
CA LYS A 63 -35.56 -1.91 3.26
C LYS A 63 -35.14 -0.46 3.10
N SER A 64 -34.14 0.02 3.84
CA SER A 64 -33.77 1.44 3.84
C SER A 64 -32.30 1.67 4.12
N SER A 65 -31.77 2.80 3.62
CA SER A 65 -30.38 3.20 3.85
C SER A 65 -30.27 4.72 4.03
N LEU A 66 -29.09 5.18 4.46
CA LEU A 66 -28.76 6.60 4.50
C LEU A 66 -28.38 7.10 3.10
N ILE A 67 -29.10 8.10 2.60
CA ILE A 67 -28.91 8.67 1.27
C ILE A 67 -28.36 10.08 1.40
N LEU A 68 -27.25 10.33 0.72
CA LEU A 68 -26.50 11.58 0.69
C LEU A 68 -26.52 12.12 -0.74
N ASP A 69 -27.28 13.20 -0.99
CA ASP A 69 -27.59 13.65 -2.34
C ASP A 69 -27.33 15.14 -2.54
N SER A 70 -26.15 15.44 -3.07
CA SER A 70 -25.77 16.80 -3.46
C SER A 70 -25.90 17.07 -4.96
N THR A 71 -26.48 16.15 -5.74
CA THR A 71 -26.53 16.22 -7.21
C THR A 71 -27.22 17.47 -7.76
N GLN A 72 -28.09 18.12 -6.99
CA GLN A 72 -28.76 19.36 -7.39
C GLN A 72 -27.97 20.63 -7.03
N ARG A 73 -26.70 20.51 -6.66
CA ARG A 73 -25.87 21.62 -6.18
C ARG A 73 -24.59 21.77 -7.02
N ALA A 74 -24.19 23.01 -7.24
CA ALA A 74 -22.89 23.34 -7.81
C ALA A 74 -21.86 23.65 -6.71
N GLY A 75 -20.58 23.44 -7.00
CA GLY A 75 -19.46 23.75 -6.11
C GLY A 75 -18.64 22.53 -5.71
N GLU A 76 -17.76 22.72 -4.72
CA GLU A 76 -16.93 21.66 -4.14
C GLU A 76 -17.06 21.63 -2.61
N TRP A 77 -16.72 20.49 -2.00
CA TRP A 77 -16.68 20.20 -0.56
C TRP A 77 -18.05 20.22 0.14
N PHE A 78 -18.85 19.19 -0.11
CA PHE A 78 -20.18 19.00 0.47
C PHE A 78 -20.10 18.19 1.76
N LEU A 79 -20.33 18.86 2.89
CA LEU A 79 -20.50 18.19 4.19
C LEU A 79 -21.92 17.66 4.32
N TYR A 80 -22.06 16.35 4.40
CA TYR A 80 -23.36 15.69 4.54
C TYR A 80 -23.77 15.58 6.01
N ALA A 81 -22.88 15.03 6.83
CA ALA A 81 -23.15 14.78 8.25
C ALA A 81 -21.93 15.17 9.08
N ASN A 82 -22.20 15.78 10.24
CA ASN A 82 -21.24 16.02 11.30
C ASN A 82 -21.86 15.58 12.63
N PHE A 83 -21.24 14.59 13.29
CA PHE A 83 -21.89 13.87 14.39
C PHE A 83 -20.92 13.37 15.47
N GLY A 84 -21.46 12.95 16.62
CA GLY A 84 -20.70 12.29 17.69
C GLY A 84 -19.87 13.17 18.63
N ARG A 85 -19.96 14.51 18.56
CA ARG A 85 -19.28 15.42 19.51
C ARG A 85 -19.75 15.12 20.94
N GLY A 86 -18.81 15.08 21.87
CA GLY A 86 -19.07 14.79 23.28
C GLY A 86 -19.27 13.30 23.59
N VAL A 87 -19.54 12.46 22.58
CA VAL A 87 -19.59 10.99 22.71
C VAL A 87 -18.26 10.34 22.28
N VAL A 88 -17.51 11.03 21.41
CA VAL A 88 -16.15 10.65 21.04
C VAL A 88 -15.17 11.03 22.15
N GLU A 89 -14.41 10.05 22.61
CA GLU A 89 -13.42 10.15 23.65
C GLU A 89 -12.02 10.30 23.05
N LYS A 90 -11.35 11.41 23.39
CA LYS A 90 -9.95 11.66 23.03
C LYS A 90 -9.02 10.55 23.55
N GLY A 91 -7.89 10.36 22.89
CA GLY A 91 -6.93 9.34 23.30
C GLY A 91 -7.50 7.92 23.16
N SER A 92 -8.25 7.65 22.11
CA SER A 92 -8.89 6.36 21.87
C SER A 92 -8.64 5.88 20.44
N VAL A 93 -8.80 4.59 20.20
CA VAL A 93 -8.75 4.02 18.85
C VAL A 93 -10.16 3.66 18.44
N TYR A 94 -10.53 4.01 17.20
CA TYR A 94 -11.85 3.72 16.66
C TYR A 94 -11.73 2.86 15.42
N GLU A 95 -12.64 1.90 15.32
CA GLU A 95 -12.95 1.16 14.10
C GLU A 95 -14.28 1.67 13.57
N VAL A 96 -14.32 2.00 12.28
CA VAL A 96 -15.53 2.39 11.57
C VAL A 96 -15.70 1.46 10.38
N SER A 97 -16.91 0.95 10.20
CA SER A 97 -17.28 0.18 9.02
C SER A 97 -18.69 0.49 8.56
N PHE A 98 -18.92 0.38 7.25
CA PHE A 98 -20.23 0.53 6.63
C PHE A 98 -20.18 -0.01 5.20
N LYS A 99 -21.36 -0.27 4.62
CA LYS A 99 -21.52 -0.51 3.20
C LYS A 99 -21.75 0.80 2.48
N TYR A 100 -21.30 0.91 1.23
CA TYR A 100 -21.61 2.07 0.41
C TYR A 100 -21.94 1.69 -1.04
N ASP A 101 -22.67 2.58 -1.70
CA ASP A 101 -22.94 2.53 -3.14
C ASP A 101 -22.93 3.97 -3.68
N LEU A 102 -21.92 4.29 -4.49
CA LEU A 102 -21.79 5.58 -5.17
C LEU A 102 -22.56 5.53 -6.50
N LYS A 103 -23.83 5.96 -6.45
CA LYS A 103 -24.75 5.88 -7.59
C LYS A 103 -24.43 6.84 -8.71
N VAL A 104 -24.04 8.07 -8.37
CA VAL A 104 -23.82 9.16 -9.34
C VAL A 104 -22.62 9.99 -8.95
N SER A 105 -21.76 10.34 -9.92
CA SER A 105 -20.70 11.34 -9.78
C SER A 105 -20.85 12.41 -10.86
N GLN A 106 -21.07 13.67 -10.47
CA GLN A 106 -21.20 14.78 -11.43
C GLN A 106 -19.87 15.32 -11.97
N ALA A 107 -18.75 14.75 -11.55
CA ALA A 107 -17.42 15.05 -12.03
C ALA A 107 -16.65 13.75 -12.34
N GLN A 108 -15.42 13.87 -12.83
CA GLN A 108 -14.53 12.71 -13.06
C GLN A 108 -14.39 11.82 -11.82
N SER A 109 -14.46 12.39 -10.62
CA SER A 109 -14.58 11.67 -9.37
C SER A 109 -15.45 12.42 -8.35
N ALA A 110 -16.17 11.70 -7.49
CA ALA A 110 -16.91 12.28 -6.37
C ALA A 110 -15.98 12.64 -5.20
N ASP A 111 -14.95 11.82 -4.98
CA ASP A 111 -14.05 11.82 -3.82
C ASP A 111 -14.84 11.91 -2.49
N CYS A 112 -15.48 10.81 -2.10
CA CYS A 112 -16.23 10.68 -0.85
C CYS A 112 -15.31 10.28 0.30
N TYR A 113 -15.41 10.98 1.42
CA TYR A 113 -14.54 10.84 2.58
C TYR A 113 -15.34 10.59 3.85
N PHE A 114 -14.78 9.73 4.70
CA PHE A 114 -15.09 9.69 6.11
C PHE A 114 -13.90 10.28 6.88
N ALA A 115 -14.17 11.08 7.89
CA ALA A 115 -13.12 11.65 8.71
C ALA A 115 -13.53 11.84 10.16
N ILE A 116 -12.53 12.00 11.02
CA ILE A 116 -12.68 12.59 12.34
C ILE A 116 -11.91 13.92 12.36
N ALA A 117 -12.57 15.00 12.76
CA ALA A 117 -12.02 16.34 12.68
C ALA A 117 -12.50 17.26 13.80
N SER A 118 -11.73 18.32 14.06
CA SER A 118 -12.13 19.43 14.92
C SER A 118 -13.08 20.41 14.21
N PRO A 119 -13.81 21.27 14.93
CA PRO A 119 -14.61 22.34 14.34
C PRO A 119 -13.79 23.24 13.40
N GLU A 120 -12.51 23.48 13.73
CA GLU A 120 -11.53 24.25 12.94
C GLU A 120 -11.01 23.51 11.69
N LYS A 121 -11.59 22.36 11.33
CA LYS A 121 -11.21 21.53 10.17
C LYS A 121 -9.79 20.93 10.23
N LYS A 122 -9.20 20.81 11.43
CA LYS A 122 -8.04 19.94 11.64
C LYS A 122 -8.52 18.49 11.55
N PHE A 123 -8.04 17.75 10.56
CA PHE A 123 -8.33 16.32 10.43
C PHE A 123 -7.39 15.52 11.35
N TYR A 124 -7.96 14.62 12.14
CA TYR A 124 -7.21 13.64 12.93
C TYR A 124 -7.01 12.34 12.17
N ALA A 125 -8.01 11.95 11.37
CA ALA A 125 -7.91 10.91 10.36
C ALA A 125 -8.92 11.20 9.24
N ARG A 126 -8.59 10.80 8.01
CA ARG A 126 -9.44 10.96 6.84
C ARG A 126 -9.16 9.84 5.83
N THR A 127 -10.22 9.24 5.30
CA THR A 127 -10.11 8.16 4.33
C THR A 127 -11.07 8.43 3.17
N CYS A 128 -10.56 8.40 1.94
CA CYS A 128 -11.38 8.39 0.74
C CYS A 128 -11.87 6.97 0.53
N PHE A 129 -13.18 6.76 0.42
CA PHE A 129 -13.76 5.42 0.31
C PHE A 129 -14.57 5.19 -0.97
N ALA A 130 -14.97 6.25 -1.68
CA ALA A 130 -15.64 6.13 -2.98
C ALA A 130 -15.18 7.27 -3.91
N VAL A 131 -14.84 6.95 -5.15
CA VAL A 131 -14.25 7.88 -6.10
C VAL A 131 -15.03 7.92 -7.41
N ALA A 132 -15.31 6.76 -8.00
CA ALA A 132 -15.92 6.65 -9.33
C ALA A 132 -17.39 6.18 -9.24
N GLU A 133 -18.21 6.68 -10.17
CA GLU A 133 -19.60 6.25 -10.31
C GLU A 133 -19.72 4.72 -10.46
N GLY A 134 -20.72 4.14 -9.80
CA GLY A 134 -20.97 2.69 -9.77
C GLY A 134 -20.10 1.91 -8.78
N GLN A 135 -19.14 2.55 -8.11
CA GLN A 135 -18.37 1.89 -7.04
C GLN A 135 -19.26 1.57 -5.85
N LYS A 136 -19.18 0.32 -5.39
CA LYS A 136 -19.88 -0.20 -4.22
C LYS A 136 -18.99 -1.22 -3.52
N ASP A 137 -18.90 -1.14 -2.20
CA ASP A 137 -18.12 -2.08 -1.39
C ASP A 137 -18.50 -1.95 0.10
N ASN A 138 -17.90 -2.81 0.92
CA ASN A 138 -17.85 -2.65 2.37
C ASN A 138 -16.52 -1.98 2.73
N VAL A 139 -16.56 -0.90 3.49
CA VAL A 139 -15.34 -0.26 4.00
C VAL A 139 -15.16 -0.52 5.47
N LYS A 140 -13.89 -0.66 5.86
CA LYS A 140 -13.44 -0.71 7.24
C LYS A 140 -12.16 0.10 7.34
N PHE A 141 -12.11 1.02 8.29
CA PHE A 141 -10.88 1.77 8.59
C PHE A 141 -10.75 1.98 10.09
N ILE A 142 -9.50 1.98 10.56
CA ILE A 142 -9.15 2.12 11.96
C ILE A 142 -8.26 3.35 12.10
N PHE A 143 -8.49 4.17 13.13
CA PHE A 143 -7.65 5.33 13.39
C PHE A 143 -7.47 5.58 14.89
N VAL A 144 -6.33 6.19 15.20
CA VAL A 144 -6.02 6.71 16.54
C VAL A 144 -6.52 8.15 16.62
N LEU A 145 -7.34 8.44 17.62
CA LEU A 145 -7.70 9.79 18.00
C LEU A 145 -6.73 10.30 19.07
N PRO A 146 -5.94 11.36 18.80
CA PRO A 146 -4.97 11.87 19.76
C PRO A 146 -5.59 12.35 21.07
N ALA A 147 -4.81 12.30 22.15
CA ALA A 147 -5.21 12.80 23.47
C ALA A 147 -5.38 14.33 23.51
N ASP A 148 -4.76 15.06 22.58
CA ASP A 148 -4.86 16.51 22.43
C ASP A 148 -5.95 16.97 21.45
N ALA A 149 -6.81 16.04 20.99
CA ALA A 149 -7.90 16.37 20.08
C ALA A 149 -8.87 17.41 20.69
N LYS A 150 -9.26 18.40 19.88
CA LYS A 150 -10.13 19.53 20.24
C LYS A 150 -11.51 19.30 19.63
N GLU A 151 -12.49 19.01 20.47
CA GLU A 151 -13.89 18.76 20.08
C GLU A 151 -14.05 17.84 18.86
N PRO A 152 -13.50 16.63 18.91
CA PRO A 152 -13.54 15.73 17.76
C PRO A 152 -14.97 15.32 17.41
N SER A 153 -15.25 15.22 16.12
CA SER A 153 -16.52 14.77 15.55
C SER A 153 -16.29 13.99 14.26
N PHE A 154 -17.16 13.02 13.99
CA PHE A 154 -17.17 12.28 12.74
C PHE A 154 -17.81 13.10 11.62
N ARG A 155 -17.31 12.92 10.40
CA ARG A 155 -17.79 13.62 9.21
C ARG A 155 -17.88 12.71 8.02
N ILE A 156 -18.96 12.87 7.25
CA ILE A 156 -19.13 12.30 5.92
C ILE A 156 -19.27 13.46 4.94
N PHE A 157 -18.42 13.50 3.92
CA PHE A 157 -18.40 14.59 2.95
C PHE A 157 -17.86 14.12 1.60
N SER A 158 -18.17 14.83 0.52
CA SER A 158 -17.56 14.60 -0.80
C SER A 158 -16.89 15.87 -1.31
N ARG A 159 -15.91 15.73 -2.20
CA ARG A 159 -15.38 16.89 -2.92
C ARG A 159 -16.38 17.37 -3.97
N ASN A 160 -16.86 16.50 -4.83
CA ASN A 160 -17.76 16.88 -5.93
C ASN A 160 -19.20 16.42 -5.65
N PRO A 161 -20.20 17.02 -6.32
CA PRO A 161 -21.59 16.61 -6.16
C PRO A 161 -21.81 15.14 -6.54
N CYS A 162 -22.53 14.41 -5.70
CA CYS A 162 -22.79 12.99 -5.89
C CYS A 162 -24.11 12.55 -5.25
N LEU A 163 -24.56 11.36 -5.66
CA LEU A 163 -25.55 10.56 -4.97
C LEU A 163 -24.84 9.36 -4.35
N LEU A 164 -24.68 9.39 -3.03
CA LEU A 164 -24.00 8.37 -2.26
C LEU A 164 -24.99 7.72 -1.29
N VAL A 165 -25.01 6.40 -1.25
CA VAL A 165 -25.82 5.62 -0.31
C VAL A 165 -24.87 4.92 0.67
N ILE A 166 -25.21 4.94 1.95
CA ILE A 166 -24.47 4.28 3.05
C ILE A 166 -25.43 3.43 3.86
N ASP A 167 -24.97 2.27 4.29
CA ASP A 167 -25.75 1.34 5.10
C ASP A 167 -24.88 0.58 6.12
N ASP A 168 -25.52 -0.07 7.09
CA ASP A 168 -24.88 -0.87 8.16
C ASP A 168 -23.72 -0.14 8.85
N LEU A 169 -23.92 1.13 9.23
CA LEU A 169 -22.91 1.96 9.87
C LEU A 169 -22.60 1.47 11.30
N GLN A 170 -21.35 1.08 11.51
CA GLN A 170 -20.82 0.70 12.82
C GLN A 170 -19.64 1.59 13.19
N ILE A 171 -19.66 2.09 14.42
CA ILE A 171 -18.52 2.76 15.05
C ILE A 171 -18.26 2.08 16.38
N LYS A 172 -17.04 1.59 16.55
CA LYS A 172 -16.58 0.88 17.73
C LYS A 172 -15.35 1.54 18.29
N LYS A 173 -15.31 1.75 19.60
CA LYS A 173 -14.09 2.11 20.32
C LYS A 173 -13.32 0.82 20.62
N CYS A 174 -12.07 0.75 20.22
CA CYS A 174 -11.16 -0.31 20.61
C CYS A 174 -10.56 0.00 21.98
N ASN A 175 -10.64 -0.96 22.90
CA ASN A 175 -10.06 -0.92 24.23
C ASN A 175 -8.57 -1.27 24.13
N ILE A 176 -7.77 -0.33 23.63
CA ILE A 176 -6.32 -0.44 23.55
C ILE A 176 -5.65 0.67 24.36
N ASN A 177 -4.56 0.33 25.04
CA ASN A 177 -3.78 1.30 25.79
C ASN A 177 -2.95 2.19 24.83
N ILE A 178 -3.48 3.36 24.49
CA ILE A 178 -2.79 4.35 23.67
C ILE A 178 -1.56 4.98 24.37
N ASP A 179 -1.38 4.74 25.67
CA ASP A 179 -0.17 5.14 26.37
C ASP A 179 0.98 4.15 26.21
N SER A 180 0.73 3.02 25.54
CA SER A 180 1.79 2.10 25.13
C SER A 180 2.83 2.80 24.25
N TRP A 181 4.09 2.38 24.40
CA TRP A 181 5.25 2.92 23.70
C TRP A 181 5.04 3.01 22.17
N ILE A 182 4.30 2.07 21.57
CA ILE A 182 4.08 1.98 20.13
C ILE A 182 3.28 3.16 19.55
N PHE A 183 2.49 3.84 20.41
CA PHE A 183 1.68 5.00 20.05
C PHE A 183 2.40 6.34 20.29
N LYS A 184 3.59 6.32 20.90
CA LYS A 184 4.33 7.53 21.24
C LYS A 184 5.10 8.08 20.03
N ASP A 185 5.20 9.40 19.98
CA ASP A 185 6.03 10.07 18.99
C ASP A 185 7.48 9.58 19.09
N GLY A 186 8.11 9.31 17.95
CA GLY A 186 9.48 8.82 17.89
C GLY A 186 9.65 7.33 18.21
N ALA A 187 8.58 6.56 18.49
CA ALA A 187 8.66 5.10 18.63
C ALA A 187 9.30 4.41 17.42
N PHE A 188 9.13 5.02 16.23
CA PHE A 188 9.63 4.53 14.96
C PHE A 188 10.43 5.60 14.19
N ILE A 189 11.65 5.87 14.62
CA ILE A 189 12.58 6.80 13.96
C ILE A 189 12.79 6.41 12.49
N GLY A 190 12.71 7.40 11.62
CA GLY A 190 12.94 7.22 10.18
C GLY A 190 11.76 6.64 9.39
N MET A 191 10.70 6.16 10.05
CA MET A 191 9.46 5.74 9.39
C MET A 191 8.56 6.94 9.14
N ARG A 192 8.07 7.11 7.91
CA ARG A 192 7.11 8.19 7.58
C ARG A 192 5.67 7.84 7.93
N ARG A 193 5.31 6.58 7.69
CA ARG A 193 4.04 5.99 8.09
C ARG A 193 4.39 4.90 9.08
N THR A 194 4.11 5.16 10.35
CA THR A 194 4.30 4.21 11.46
C THR A 194 3.15 3.20 11.45
N PRO A 195 3.26 2.09 12.21
CA PRO A 195 2.15 1.13 12.33
C PRO A 195 0.83 1.78 12.76
N ILE A 196 0.87 2.85 13.56
CA ILE A 196 -0.34 3.56 14.03
C ILE A 196 -0.98 4.50 12.99
N HIS A 197 -0.35 4.68 11.82
CA HIS A 197 -0.94 5.45 10.74
C HIS A 197 -2.21 4.74 10.23
N HIS A 198 -3.31 5.46 10.01
CA HIS A 198 -4.61 4.84 9.67
C HIS A 198 -4.58 3.89 8.44
N ASN A 199 -3.74 4.16 7.45
CA ASN A 199 -3.51 3.24 6.31
C ASN A 199 -2.71 1.95 6.62
N MET A 200 -2.05 1.87 7.78
CA MET A 200 -1.19 0.75 8.22
C MET A 200 -1.73 0.05 9.48
N LEU A 201 -2.65 0.69 10.20
CA LEU A 201 -3.14 0.24 11.49
C LEU A 201 -4.05 -0.98 11.32
N ASP A 202 -3.56 -2.12 11.80
CA ASP A 202 -4.26 -3.40 11.80
C ASP A 202 -4.23 -3.99 13.21
N LEU A 203 -5.31 -3.83 13.96
CA LEU A 203 -5.41 -4.28 15.35
C LEU A 203 -5.43 -5.81 15.52
N SER A 204 -5.44 -6.58 14.43
CA SER A 204 -5.20 -8.02 14.50
C SER A 204 -3.71 -8.35 14.76
N ASN A 205 -2.81 -7.41 14.49
CA ASN A 205 -1.38 -7.59 14.71
C ASN A 205 -1.04 -7.52 16.21
N MET A 206 -0.47 -8.60 16.74
CA MET A 206 -0.09 -8.68 18.16
C MET A 206 0.91 -7.60 18.61
N ALA A 207 1.64 -6.98 17.68
CA ALA A 207 2.61 -5.94 17.97
C ALA A 207 2.08 -4.80 18.83
N TYR A 208 0.80 -4.43 18.65
CA TYR A 208 0.17 -3.35 19.40
C TYR A 208 -0.01 -3.65 20.89
N PHE A 209 0.12 -4.92 21.29
CA PHE A 209 -0.06 -5.41 22.66
C PHE A 209 1.26 -5.88 23.29
N LEU A 210 2.39 -5.80 22.56
CA LEU A 210 3.69 -6.21 23.07
C LEU A 210 4.38 -5.06 23.81
N PRO A 211 5.03 -5.33 24.96
CA PRO A 211 6.00 -4.39 25.52
C PRO A 211 7.19 -4.25 24.56
N ARG A 212 7.86 -3.10 24.62
CA ARG A 212 8.88 -2.69 23.64
C ARG A 212 10.01 -3.71 23.53
N GLU A 213 10.43 -4.25 24.67
CA GLU A 213 11.53 -5.20 24.80
C GLU A 213 11.21 -6.56 24.18
N LYS A 214 9.91 -6.90 24.03
CA LYS A 214 9.46 -8.10 23.32
C LYS A 214 9.23 -7.84 21.83
N PHE A 215 8.94 -6.59 21.45
CA PHE A 215 8.76 -6.21 20.06
C PHE A 215 10.10 -5.98 19.34
N MET A 216 11.09 -5.38 20.01
CA MET A 216 12.42 -5.16 19.43
C MET A 216 13.31 -6.40 19.64
N PRO A 217 14.15 -6.79 18.66
CA PRO A 217 14.12 -6.36 17.27
C PRO A 217 12.89 -6.93 16.52
N PHE A 218 12.37 -6.19 15.55
CA PHE A 218 11.22 -6.64 14.74
C PHE A 218 11.57 -6.96 13.29
N ILE A 219 12.84 -6.77 12.90
CA ILE A 219 13.37 -7.14 11.59
C ILE A 219 14.35 -8.29 11.79
N ASP A 220 14.07 -9.44 11.19
CA ASP A 220 14.97 -10.61 11.25
C ASP A 220 16.25 -10.40 10.43
N ARG A 221 17.19 -11.35 10.51
CA ARG A 221 18.45 -11.27 9.77
C ARG A 221 18.31 -11.17 8.24
N TYR A 222 17.16 -11.51 7.65
CA TYR A 222 16.90 -11.40 6.22
C TYR A 222 16.14 -10.12 5.84
N GLY A 223 15.83 -9.25 6.82
CA GLY A 223 15.11 -8.01 6.57
C GLY A 223 13.59 -8.17 6.58
N GLN A 224 13.09 -9.32 7.04
CA GLN A 224 11.66 -9.61 7.08
C GLN A 224 11.09 -9.28 8.47
N TYR A 225 9.79 -9.05 8.54
CA TYR A 225 9.12 -8.81 9.81
C TYR A 225 9.16 -10.07 10.71
N LYS A 226 9.62 -9.93 11.95
CA LYS A 226 9.89 -11.05 12.85
C LYS A 226 8.61 -11.66 13.44
N HIS A 227 7.59 -10.85 13.70
CA HIS A 227 6.41 -11.24 14.49
C HIS A 227 5.22 -11.77 13.67
N SER A 228 5.42 -12.09 12.39
CA SER A 228 4.42 -12.82 11.60
C SER A 228 5.05 -13.88 10.73
N ASN A 229 4.24 -14.83 10.27
CA ASN A 229 4.65 -15.85 9.32
C ASN A 229 3.72 -15.83 8.12
N TRP A 230 4.24 -16.22 6.95
CA TRP A 230 3.50 -16.30 5.70
C TRP A 230 4.15 -17.31 4.76
N ASP A 231 3.44 -17.71 3.72
CA ASP A 231 3.97 -18.64 2.72
C ASP A 231 5.25 -18.09 2.08
N CYS A 232 6.29 -18.92 2.04
CA CYS A 232 7.61 -18.59 1.49
C CYS A 232 8.45 -17.59 2.32
N LYS A 233 8.11 -17.32 3.59
CA LYS A 233 9.04 -16.61 4.49
C LYS A 233 10.36 -17.38 4.60
N ILE A 234 11.49 -16.68 4.46
CA ILE A 234 12.82 -17.28 4.57
C ILE A 234 13.15 -17.49 6.05
N THR A 235 13.20 -18.74 6.49
CA THR A 235 13.51 -19.11 7.89
C THR A 235 14.95 -19.57 8.10
N GLY A 236 15.73 -19.68 7.02
CA GLY A 236 17.08 -20.24 7.04
C GLY A 236 17.69 -20.31 5.65
N ASN A 237 18.99 -20.59 5.56
CA ASN A 237 19.70 -20.69 4.28
C ASN A 237 19.12 -21.81 3.38
N ASP A 238 18.62 -22.91 3.94
CA ASP A 238 17.99 -23.97 3.14
C ASP A 238 16.67 -23.51 2.49
N ALA A 239 15.98 -22.52 3.07
CA ALA A 239 14.80 -21.92 2.45
C ALA A 239 15.13 -21.17 1.16
N PHE A 240 16.37 -20.67 0.99
CA PHE A 240 16.80 -20.10 -0.28
C PHE A 240 16.90 -21.14 -1.40
N LYS A 241 17.42 -22.35 -1.10
CA LYS A 241 17.47 -23.45 -2.06
C LYS A 241 16.06 -23.86 -2.51
N ILE A 242 15.17 -24.04 -1.53
CA ILE A 242 13.76 -24.35 -1.80
C ILE A 242 13.10 -23.25 -2.65
N SER A 243 13.39 -21.97 -2.37
CA SER A 243 12.88 -20.85 -3.15
C SER A 243 13.38 -20.88 -4.60
N ILE A 244 14.65 -21.24 -4.84
CA ILE A 244 15.22 -21.38 -6.18
C ILE A 244 14.56 -22.52 -6.93
N GLU A 245 14.43 -23.70 -6.31
CA GLU A 245 13.81 -24.88 -6.93
C GLU A 245 12.34 -24.62 -7.29
N LYS A 246 11.59 -23.96 -6.39
CA LYS A 246 10.20 -23.58 -6.65
C LYS A 246 10.08 -22.64 -7.84
N GLU A 247 10.96 -21.66 -7.95
CA GLU A 247 10.99 -20.74 -9.07
C GLU A 247 11.37 -21.45 -10.38
N GLN A 248 12.38 -22.32 -10.36
CA GLN A 248 12.80 -23.10 -11.52
C GLN A 248 11.66 -23.99 -12.02
N LYS A 249 10.98 -24.68 -11.11
CA LYS A 249 9.81 -25.50 -11.45
C LYS A 249 8.69 -24.68 -12.06
N TYR A 250 8.37 -23.51 -11.47
CA TYR A 250 7.38 -22.60 -12.03
C TYR A 250 7.76 -22.15 -13.45
N ASN A 251 9.01 -21.73 -13.66
CA ASN A 251 9.49 -21.27 -14.96
C ASN A 251 9.54 -22.40 -16.01
N GLN A 252 9.81 -23.65 -15.61
CA GLN A 252 9.76 -24.82 -16.49
C GLN A 252 8.34 -25.19 -16.91
N GLN A 253 7.36 -24.97 -16.01
CA GLN A 253 5.95 -25.22 -16.28
C GLN A 253 5.26 -24.08 -17.04
N THR A 254 5.92 -22.91 -17.12
CA THR A 254 5.39 -21.73 -17.82
C THR A 254 5.85 -21.74 -19.27
N CYS A 255 4.90 -21.85 -20.20
CA CYS A 255 5.16 -21.73 -21.62
C CYS A 255 5.64 -20.31 -21.97
N ASP A 256 6.49 -20.21 -22.98
CA ASP A 256 6.88 -18.91 -23.52
C ASP A 256 5.67 -18.24 -24.19
N ILE A 257 5.64 -16.90 -24.14
CA ILE A 257 4.58 -16.14 -24.80
C ILE A 257 4.82 -16.18 -26.31
N GLU A 258 3.89 -16.82 -27.01
CA GLU A 258 3.96 -16.97 -28.47
C GLU A 258 3.91 -15.62 -29.20
N ASN A 259 4.42 -15.62 -30.44
CA ASN A 259 4.39 -14.47 -31.35
C ASN A 259 5.04 -13.22 -30.72
N ARG A 260 6.22 -13.40 -30.13
CA ARG A 260 7.05 -12.31 -29.64
C ARG A 260 8.34 -12.22 -30.43
N ASP A 261 8.73 -11.00 -30.81
CA ASP A 261 10.08 -10.75 -31.30
C ASP A 261 11.09 -10.77 -30.14
N THR A 262 12.37 -10.61 -30.46
CA THR A 262 13.48 -10.64 -29.49
C THR A 262 13.39 -9.56 -28.41
N LEU A 263 12.60 -8.50 -28.64
CA LEU A 263 12.39 -7.39 -27.72
C LEU A 263 11.02 -7.45 -27.04
N GLY A 264 10.23 -8.50 -27.27
CA GLY A 264 8.90 -8.67 -26.68
C GLY A 264 7.78 -7.88 -27.39
N GLY A 265 8.03 -7.42 -28.62
CA GLY A 265 6.99 -6.91 -29.53
C GLY A 265 6.14 -8.03 -30.11
N LEU A 266 4.90 -7.72 -30.50
CA LEU A 266 3.97 -8.65 -31.12
C LEU A 266 4.40 -8.95 -32.56
N ALA A 267 5.09 -10.08 -32.74
CA ALA A 267 5.55 -10.55 -34.04
C ALA A 267 4.37 -11.03 -34.91
N ASN A 268 4.58 -11.03 -36.23
CA ASN A 268 3.63 -11.55 -37.22
C ASN A 268 2.24 -10.90 -37.18
N SER A 269 2.13 -9.69 -36.63
CA SER A 269 0.88 -8.94 -36.66
C SER A 269 0.67 -8.31 -38.03
N SER A 270 -0.58 -8.23 -38.50
CA SER A 270 -0.94 -7.45 -39.71
C SER A 270 -0.60 -5.96 -39.59
N SER A 271 -0.35 -5.50 -38.36
CA SER A 271 -0.01 -4.14 -38.03
C SER A 271 1.50 -3.89 -37.98
N SER A 272 2.35 -4.87 -38.30
CA SER A 272 3.82 -4.68 -38.36
C SER A 272 4.21 -3.71 -39.49
N SER A 273 5.33 -3.00 -39.30
CA SER A 273 5.81 -1.95 -40.21
C SER A 273 7.28 -2.18 -40.58
N GLN A 274 7.85 -1.31 -41.41
CA GLN A 274 9.29 -1.31 -41.69
C GLN A 274 10.13 -1.16 -40.41
N LYS A 275 11.33 -1.74 -40.46
CA LYS A 275 12.33 -1.61 -39.39
C LYS A 275 12.75 -0.16 -39.19
N SER A 276 13.20 0.17 -37.98
CA SER A 276 13.72 1.48 -37.61
C SER A 276 14.95 1.34 -36.71
N ASP A 277 15.75 2.41 -36.59
CA ASP A 277 16.96 2.40 -35.75
C ASP A 277 16.67 2.28 -34.25
N GLY A 278 15.43 2.57 -33.83
CA GLY A 278 15.00 2.55 -32.44
C GLY A 278 13.51 2.32 -32.30
N PHE A 279 13.02 2.41 -31.06
CA PHE A 279 11.59 2.36 -30.79
C PHE A 279 10.89 3.59 -31.38
N THR A 280 9.73 3.37 -32.01
CA THR A 280 8.88 4.45 -32.56
C THR A 280 7.47 4.39 -31.98
N THR A 281 6.61 5.35 -32.31
CA THR A 281 5.19 5.35 -31.92
C THR A 281 4.32 5.13 -33.14
N CYS A 282 3.15 4.52 -32.94
CA CYS A 282 2.14 4.40 -34.00
C CYS A 282 0.72 4.39 -33.43
N LYS A 283 -0.25 4.58 -34.31
CA LYS A 283 -1.67 4.48 -33.98
C LYS A 283 -2.32 3.40 -34.84
N VAL A 284 -2.96 2.43 -34.20
CA VAL A 284 -3.70 1.33 -34.86
C VAL A 284 -5.12 1.34 -34.30
N ASP A 285 -6.12 1.42 -35.17
CA ASP A 285 -7.54 1.46 -34.81
C ASP A 285 -7.87 2.49 -33.71
N GLY A 286 -7.28 3.68 -33.83
CA GLY A 286 -7.51 4.77 -32.88
C GLY A 286 -6.72 4.67 -31.56
N LYS A 287 -5.95 3.60 -31.33
CA LYS A 287 -5.17 3.37 -30.10
C LYS A 287 -3.67 3.57 -30.34
N TRP A 288 -2.99 4.16 -29.36
CA TRP A 288 -1.54 4.39 -29.41
C TRP A 288 -0.75 3.16 -28.95
N TYR A 289 0.32 2.86 -29.69
CA TYR A 289 1.28 1.81 -29.39
C TYR A 289 2.71 2.33 -29.60
N LEU A 290 3.67 1.66 -28.95
CA LEU A 290 5.06 1.73 -29.39
C LEU A 290 5.28 0.72 -30.53
N ARG A 291 6.40 0.84 -31.23
CA ARG A 291 6.92 -0.20 -32.11
C ARG A 291 8.34 -0.55 -31.72
N THR A 292 8.69 -1.83 -31.77
CA THR A 292 10.09 -2.27 -31.66
C THR A 292 10.87 -1.82 -32.91
N PRO A 293 12.22 -1.79 -32.87
CA PRO A 293 13.09 -1.62 -34.05
C PRO A 293 12.79 -2.59 -35.20
N GLU A 294 12.23 -3.77 -34.92
CA GLU A 294 11.78 -4.74 -35.93
C GLU A 294 10.44 -4.35 -36.59
N GLY A 295 9.83 -3.24 -36.17
CA GLY A 295 8.57 -2.72 -36.71
C GLY A 295 7.31 -3.33 -36.09
N ASN A 296 7.45 -4.21 -35.09
CA ASN A 296 6.32 -4.90 -34.44
C ASN A 296 5.67 -4.03 -33.37
N LEU A 297 4.36 -4.19 -33.16
CA LEU A 297 3.64 -3.47 -32.10
C LEU A 297 4.21 -3.82 -30.72
N PHE A 298 4.42 -2.82 -29.89
CA PHE A 298 4.99 -2.97 -28.56
C PHE A 298 4.11 -2.29 -27.52
N TRP A 299 3.79 -3.02 -26.46
CA TRP A 299 3.16 -2.50 -25.26
C TRP A 299 4.15 -2.66 -24.10
N SER A 300 4.62 -1.53 -23.56
CA SER A 300 5.62 -1.53 -22.49
C SER A 300 4.98 -1.93 -21.17
N VAL A 301 5.33 -3.12 -20.67
CA VAL A 301 4.93 -3.61 -19.35
C VAL A 301 6.20 -3.92 -18.58
N GLY A 302 6.45 -3.12 -17.54
CA GLY A 302 7.73 -3.13 -16.85
C GLY A 302 7.67 -2.91 -15.36
N ILE A 303 8.78 -3.25 -14.71
CA ILE A 303 9.01 -3.09 -13.28
C ILE A 303 10.00 -1.96 -13.07
N THR A 304 9.76 -1.05 -12.14
CA THR A 304 10.68 0.04 -11.78
C THR A 304 11.77 -0.44 -10.81
N CYS A 305 12.92 0.26 -10.76
CA CYS A 305 13.99 0.04 -9.77
C CYS A 305 14.68 -1.33 -9.85
N VAL A 306 14.69 -1.96 -11.03
CA VAL A 306 15.23 -3.32 -11.20
C VAL A 306 16.73 -3.35 -10.93
N GLY A 307 17.17 -4.24 -10.05
CA GLY A 307 18.61 -4.41 -9.73
C GLY A 307 19.24 -3.27 -8.92
N MET A 308 18.46 -2.35 -8.36
CA MET A 308 19.00 -1.26 -7.53
C MET A 308 19.49 -1.69 -6.15
N PHE A 309 19.06 -2.87 -5.67
CA PHE A 309 19.36 -3.42 -4.34
C PHE A 309 19.31 -2.36 -3.22
N SER A 310 18.13 -1.76 -3.07
CA SER A 310 17.92 -0.64 -2.14
C SER A 310 18.46 -0.93 -0.73
N SER A 311 19.07 0.10 -0.14
CA SER A 311 19.58 0.08 1.22
C SER A 311 18.71 0.93 2.14
N THR A 312 18.88 0.76 3.45
CA THR A 312 18.17 1.54 4.47
C THR A 312 19.14 2.15 5.48
N PRO A 313 18.95 3.41 5.92
CA PRO A 313 19.67 3.96 7.05
C PRO A 313 19.47 3.12 8.32
N ILE A 314 20.55 2.93 9.08
CA ILE A 314 20.51 2.23 10.38
C ILE A 314 20.75 3.13 11.58
N ASN A 315 21.23 4.37 11.41
CA ASN A 315 21.51 5.27 12.53
C ASN A 315 20.24 5.51 13.35
N ASN A 316 20.31 5.29 14.67
CA ASN A 316 19.17 5.39 15.60
C ASN A 316 18.06 4.36 15.31
N ARG A 317 18.39 3.29 14.59
CA ARG A 317 17.50 2.19 14.19
C ARG A 317 18.20 0.83 14.34
N GLU A 318 19.37 0.79 14.98
CA GLU A 318 20.19 -0.40 15.12
C GLU A 318 19.41 -1.53 15.80
N GLU A 319 18.62 -1.18 16.84
CA GLU A 319 17.76 -2.12 17.58
C GLU A 319 16.60 -2.69 16.76
N TYR A 320 16.30 -2.15 15.57
CA TYR A 320 15.21 -2.68 14.74
C TYR A 320 15.60 -4.03 14.15
N PHE A 321 16.89 -4.22 13.93
CA PHE A 321 17.46 -5.37 13.25
C PHE A 321 17.99 -6.37 14.28
N GLU A 322 17.61 -7.63 14.11
CA GLU A 322 18.17 -8.74 14.86
C GLU A 322 19.67 -8.89 14.62
N GLU A 323 20.10 -8.60 13.40
CA GLU A 323 21.50 -8.70 12.98
C GLU A 323 21.82 -7.61 11.96
N ILE A 324 23.01 -7.01 12.11
CA ILE A 324 23.58 -6.08 11.12
C ILE A 324 24.96 -6.61 10.72
N ASP A 325 25.04 -7.15 9.50
CA ASP A 325 26.31 -7.55 8.92
C ASP A 325 27.10 -6.33 8.44
N LYS A 326 28.20 -6.04 9.14
CA LYS A 326 29.07 -4.87 8.90
C LYS A 326 29.68 -4.86 7.49
N ARG A 327 29.81 -6.01 6.83
CA ARG A 327 30.35 -6.12 5.46
C ARG A 327 29.45 -5.43 4.42
N TYR A 328 28.18 -5.23 4.74
CA TYR A 328 27.18 -4.63 3.86
C TYR A 328 26.74 -3.24 4.33
N LEU A 329 27.61 -2.55 5.08
CA LEU A 329 27.40 -1.15 5.48
C LEU A 329 28.11 -0.21 4.50
N THR A 330 27.41 0.83 4.09
CA THR A 330 27.95 1.89 3.23
C THR A 330 27.63 3.26 3.79
N ASP A 331 28.55 4.20 3.66
CA ASP A 331 28.27 5.61 3.93
C ASP A 331 27.32 6.21 2.89
N GLY A 332 26.54 7.18 3.32
CA GLY A 332 25.65 7.94 2.45
C GLY A 332 25.10 9.19 3.12
N ARG A 333 24.14 9.82 2.45
CA ARG A 333 23.45 11.01 2.94
C ARG A 333 21.97 10.90 2.62
N GLY A 334 21.10 11.23 3.57
CA GLY A 334 19.65 11.18 3.32
C GLY A 334 19.24 12.22 2.28
N TYR A 335 18.64 11.77 1.19
CA TYR A 335 18.42 12.62 0.01
C TYR A 335 17.01 13.23 -0.06
N LYS A 336 16.00 12.64 0.60
CA LYS A 336 14.59 13.04 0.42
C LYS A 336 14.18 14.17 1.38
N PRO A 337 13.80 15.36 0.89
CA PRO A 337 13.30 16.45 1.73
C PRO A 337 12.11 16.02 2.60
N GLY A 338 11.96 16.66 3.77
CA GLY A 338 10.88 16.38 4.71
C GLY A 338 11.00 15.04 5.44
N THR A 339 12.19 14.40 5.43
CA THR A 339 12.43 13.15 6.15
C THR A 339 13.43 13.33 7.28
N TYR A 340 13.37 12.43 8.26
CA TYR A 340 14.23 12.46 9.45
C TYR A 340 15.73 12.56 9.13
N TYR A 341 16.17 11.90 8.05
CA TYR A 341 17.58 11.85 7.63
C TYR A 341 17.95 12.88 6.55
N TYR A 342 17.04 13.77 6.15
CA TYR A 342 17.30 14.69 5.05
C TYR A 342 18.57 15.53 5.29
N ASN A 343 19.48 15.48 4.33
CA ASN A 343 20.79 16.13 4.33
C ASN A 343 21.72 15.72 5.49
N LYS A 344 21.42 14.63 6.21
CA LYS A 344 22.26 14.09 7.29
C LYS A 344 23.16 12.97 6.76
N PRO A 345 24.42 12.86 7.22
CA PRO A 345 25.22 11.66 7.03
C PRO A 345 24.51 10.45 7.63
N VAL A 346 24.53 9.33 6.91
CA VAL A 346 23.93 8.07 7.37
C VAL A 346 24.78 6.88 6.97
N LYS A 347 24.81 5.87 7.84
CA LYS A 347 25.23 4.51 7.51
C LYS A 347 24.01 3.76 7.00
N ASN A 348 24.12 3.22 5.78
CA ASN A 348 23.08 2.41 5.16
C ASN A 348 23.44 0.93 5.22
N TYR A 349 22.46 0.08 5.49
CA TYR A 349 22.59 -1.37 5.42
C TYR A 349 21.99 -1.91 4.11
N GLN A 350 22.82 -2.60 3.32
CA GLN A 350 22.46 -3.19 2.02
C GLN A 350 21.93 -4.62 2.17
N ILE A 351 20.88 -4.80 2.98
CA ILE A 351 20.35 -6.14 3.32
C ILE A 351 19.88 -6.95 2.10
N ILE A 352 19.32 -6.28 1.09
CA ILE A 352 18.91 -6.94 -0.16
C ILE A 352 20.14 -7.49 -0.89
N LYS A 353 21.25 -6.73 -0.97
CA LYS A 353 22.50 -7.20 -1.57
C LYS A 353 23.06 -8.40 -0.81
N LYS A 354 23.04 -8.36 0.54
CA LYS A 354 23.42 -9.51 1.39
C LYS A 354 22.61 -10.76 1.02
N ASN A 355 21.28 -10.65 0.99
CA ASN A 355 20.41 -11.79 0.70
C ASN A 355 20.60 -12.33 -0.72
N ILE A 356 20.94 -11.49 -1.70
CA ILE A 356 21.27 -11.94 -3.06
C ILE A 356 22.54 -12.79 -3.06
N VAL A 357 23.58 -12.34 -2.33
CA VAL A 357 24.83 -13.10 -2.19
C VAL A 357 24.60 -14.40 -1.42
N GLU A 358 23.84 -14.38 -0.32
CA GLU A 358 23.49 -15.60 0.43
C GLU A 358 22.66 -16.59 -0.40
N LYS A 359 21.75 -16.08 -1.26
CA LYS A 359 20.87 -16.92 -2.09
C LYS A 359 21.59 -17.54 -3.29
N TYR A 360 22.47 -16.80 -3.96
CA TYR A 360 23.00 -17.18 -5.27
C TYR A 360 24.54 -17.28 -5.33
N GLY A 361 25.26 -16.98 -4.24
CA GLY A 361 26.72 -17.02 -4.16
C GLY A 361 27.41 -15.66 -4.40
N GLU A 362 28.73 -15.65 -4.31
CA GLU A 362 29.54 -14.42 -4.30
C GLU A 362 29.39 -13.56 -5.57
N ASN A 363 29.33 -14.20 -6.74
CA ASN A 363 29.21 -13.51 -8.03
C ASN A 363 27.74 -13.14 -8.39
N ALA A 364 26.81 -13.31 -7.46
CA ALA A 364 25.38 -13.14 -7.74
C ALA A 364 24.97 -11.72 -8.12
N VAL A 365 25.62 -10.72 -7.54
CA VAL A 365 25.32 -9.31 -7.79
C VAL A 365 25.67 -8.96 -9.24
N GLU A 366 26.83 -9.43 -9.72
CA GLU A 366 27.31 -9.22 -11.09
C GLU A 366 26.47 -10.00 -12.10
N ASN A 367 26.05 -11.22 -11.76
CA ASN A 367 25.22 -12.09 -12.61
C ASN A 367 23.71 -11.81 -12.49
N TYR A 368 23.31 -10.82 -11.69
CA TYR A 368 21.90 -10.50 -11.49
C TYR A 368 21.16 -10.08 -12.77
N PRO A 369 21.76 -9.34 -13.73
CA PRO A 369 21.12 -9.01 -15.00
C PRO A 369 20.58 -10.23 -15.76
N GLN A 370 21.32 -11.35 -15.76
CA GLN A 370 20.92 -12.58 -16.42
C GLN A 370 19.77 -13.26 -15.68
N ILE A 371 19.83 -13.30 -14.34
CA ILE A 371 18.76 -13.84 -13.50
C ILE A 371 17.45 -13.08 -13.74
N VAL A 372 17.50 -11.75 -13.69
CA VAL A 372 16.29 -10.92 -13.85
C VAL A 372 15.79 -10.89 -15.29
N GLY A 373 16.68 -10.89 -16.28
CA GLY A 373 16.30 -10.98 -17.69
C GLY A 373 15.54 -12.28 -18.00
N ASN A 374 15.98 -13.41 -17.44
CA ASN A 374 15.27 -14.69 -17.57
C ASN A 374 13.89 -14.65 -16.91
N ARG A 375 13.79 -14.10 -15.69
CA ARG A 375 12.50 -13.91 -15.01
C ARG A 375 11.54 -13.09 -15.85
N MET A 376 11.99 -11.92 -16.32
CA MET A 376 11.15 -11.00 -17.07
C MET A 376 10.58 -11.68 -18.32
N ARG A 377 11.43 -12.34 -19.12
CA ARG A 377 10.98 -13.10 -20.30
C ARG A 377 9.96 -14.18 -19.94
N LYS A 378 10.25 -15.00 -18.92
CA LYS A 378 9.35 -16.09 -18.50
C LYS A 378 8.04 -15.58 -17.90
N TRP A 379 8.02 -14.40 -17.31
CA TRP A 379 6.82 -13.83 -16.67
C TRP A 379 6.03 -12.89 -17.58
N GLY A 380 6.47 -12.71 -18.83
CA GLY A 380 5.82 -11.81 -19.79
C GLY A 380 6.07 -10.33 -19.55
N ILE A 381 7.07 -9.99 -18.74
CA ILE A 381 7.54 -8.63 -18.53
C ILE A 381 8.58 -8.31 -19.60
N ASN A 382 8.37 -7.23 -20.35
CA ASN A 382 9.21 -6.90 -21.51
C ASN A 382 10.00 -5.59 -21.34
N THR A 383 9.91 -4.94 -20.18
CA THR A 383 10.58 -3.66 -19.95
C THR A 383 11.19 -3.55 -18.55
N CYS A 384 12.48 -3.21 -18.48
CA CYS A 384 13.11 -2.64 -17.30
C CYS A 384 12.64 -1.18 -17.17
N GLY A 385 11.71 -0.92 -16.26
CA GLY A 385 11.11 0.39 -16.08
C GLY A 385 12.07 1.42 -15.47
N ALA A 386 11.47 2.57 -15.14
CA ALA A 386 12.14 3.70 -14.50
C ALA A 386 13.04 3.30 -13.31
N TRP A 387 14.20 3.96 -13.19
CA TRP A 387 15.18 3.81 -12.11
C TRP A 387 15.84 2.44 -11.98
N SER A 388 15.81 1.62 -13.03
CA SER A 388 16.56 0.36 -13.06
C SER A 388 18.08 0.60 -13.05
N SER A 389 18.86 -0.34 -12.52
CA SER A 389 20.31 -0.21 -12.42
C SER A 389 20.96 -0.26 -13.81
N GLY A 390 22.10 0.43 -13.96
CA GLY A 390 22.82 0.50 -15.22
C GLY A 390 23.21 -0.87 -15.77
N ASP A 391 23.64 -1.79 -14.91
CA ASP A 391 24.07 -3.13 -15.31
C ASP A 391 22.90 -3.98 -15.81
N VAL A 392 21.72 -3.85 -15.19
CA VAL A 392 20.50 -4.52 -15.69
C VAL A 392 20.10 -3.94 -17.04
N MET A 393 20.10 -2.61 -17.19
CA MET A 393 19.74 -1.97 -18.48
C MET A 393 20.70 -2.38 -19.60
N ARG A 394 22.00 -2.57 -19.30
CA ARG A 394 23.00 -2.98 -20.30
C ARG A 394 22.99 -4.46 -20.63
N SER A 395 22.76 -5.32 -19.64
CA SER A 395 23.15 -6.74 -19.75
C SER A 395 22.00 -7.75 -19.55
N SER A 396 20.77 -7.31 -19.25
CA SER A 396 19.64 -8.23 -19.08
C SER A 396 19.07 -8.78 -20.41
N GLY A 397 19.33 -8.08 -21.52
CA GLY A 397 18.70 -8.35 -22.81
C GLY A 397 17.20 -8.02 -22.84
N VAL A 398 16.73 -7.14 -21.95
CA VAL A 398 15.35 -6.65 -21.90
C VAL A 398 15.35 -5.16 -22.25
N PRO A 399 14.41 -4.66 -23.08
CA PRO A 399 14.20 -3.23 -23.29
C PRO A 399 14.10 -2.44 -21.98
N PHE A 400 14.46 -1.16 -21.99
CA PHE A 400 14.45 -0.35 -20.77
C PHE A 400 13.99 1.09 -20.99
N THR A 401 13.56 1.73 -19.90
CA THR A 401 13.29 3.17 -19.86
C THR A 401 14.47 3.89 -19.21
N ALA A 402 15.22 4.66 -20.00
CA ALA A 402 16.24 5.56 -19.48
C ALA A 402 15.59 6.78 -18.81
N ILE A 403 16.18 7.25 -17.72
CA ILE A 403 15.77 8.49 -17.06
C ILE A 403 16.90 9.50 -17.17
N ALA A 404 16.55 10.70 -17.61
CA ALA A 404 17.41 11.87 -17.49
C ALA A 404 16.81 12.82 -16.44
N SER A 405 17.66 13.38 -15.58
CA SER A 405 17.27 14.42 -14.62
C SER A 405 17.92 15.75 -14.98
N SER A 406 17.14 16.82 -15.09
CA SER A 406 17.69 18.18 -15.20
C SER A 406 18.07 18.68 -13.80
N GLY A 407 19.37 18.76 -13.49
CA GLY A 407 19.86 19.19 -12.16
C GLY A 407 19.58 20.65 -11.79
N GLY A 408 19.09 21.48 -12.73
CA GLY A 408 18.89 22.92 -12.58
C GLY A 408 17.44 23.38 -12.65
N ILE A 409 16.49 22.72 -11.96
CA ILE A 409 15.08 23.11 -12.01
C ILE A 409 14.90 24.51 -11.40
N GLN A 410 14.52 25.49 -12.22
CA GLN A 410 14.05 26.79 -11.75
C GLN A 410 12.59 26.64 -11.29
N LYS A 411 12.31 26.97 -10.02
CA LYS A 411 10.91 27.00 -9.53
C LYS A 411 10.18 28.15 -10.25
N LEU A 412 9.15 27.82 -11.03
CA LEU A 412 8.27 28.82 -11.64
C LEU A 412 7.56 29.60 -10.53
N LYS A 413 7.78 30.92 -10.47
CA LYS A 413 7.01 31.82 -9.62
C LYS A 413 5.68 32.09 -10.32
N THR A 414 4.58 31.61 -9.75
CA THR A 414 3.22 31.87 -10.25
C THR A 414 2.41 32.62 -9.20
N LYS A 415 1.59 33.58 -9.65
CA LYS A 415 0.58 34.24 -8.81
C LYS A 415 -0.69 33.38 -8.65
N LYS A 416 -0.84 32.32 -9.45
CA LYS A 416 -1.93 31.34 -9.30
C LYS A 416 -1.53 30.32 -8.25
N LYS A 417 -2.44 30.04 -7.32
CA LYS A 417 -2.29 28.94 -6.36
C LYS A 417 -2.28 27.63 -7.15
N CYS A 418 -1.11 27.03 -7.33
CA CYS A 418 -1.03 25.67 -7.85
C CYS A 418 -1.57 24.72 -6.79
N LEU A 419 -2.74 24.14 -7.04
CA LEU A 419 -3.24 23.01 -6.27
C LEU A 419 -2.44 21.78 -6.72
N LEU A 420 -1.31 21.53 -6.06
CA LEU A 420 -0.55 20.31 -6.29
C LEU A 420 -1.37 19.15 -5.70
N TYR A 421 -1.77 18.19 -6.55
CA TYR A 421 -2.30 16.91 -6.09
C TYR A 421 -1.15 16.13 -5.45
N GLY A 422 -1.14 16.07 -4.12
CA GLY A 422 -0.18 15.29 -3.36
C GLY A 422 -0.51 15.43 -1.88
N GLU A 423 -0.92 14.32 -1.26
CA GLU A 423 -1.02 14.22 0.20
C GLU A 423 0.34 14.60 0.80
N ILE A 424 0.36 15.67 1.60
CA ILE A 424 1.45 15.92 2.57
C ILE A 424 1.03 15.29 3.88
#